data_AF-A0A821DQI1-F1
#
_entry.id   AF-A0A821DQI1-F1
#
_cell.length_a   1.000
_cell.length_b   1.000
_cell.length_c   1.000
_cell.angle_alpha   90.00
_cell.angle_beta   90.00
_cell.angle_gamma   90.00
#
_symmetry.space_group_name_H-M   'P 1'
#
loop_
_entity.id
_entity.type
_entity.pdbx_description
1 polymer ?
#
loop_
_entity_poly.entity_id
_entity_poly.type
_entity_poly.pdbx_seq_one_letter_code
_entity_poly.pdbx_strand_id
1 'polypeptide(L)'
;GQYTFNLPDLRGRVPVGVDELEVNAAGMNRSGAIGGRTMHRLTIDQIPSHNHSAGSLSTSSNGTHSHIVRDDGHNHGGRTGSEPKLGTGRWGMTPKGYGSEC
;
A
#
# COMPACT_ATOMS: atom_id res chain seq x y z
N GLY A 1 38.91 -30.56 -51.61
CA GLY A 1 39.34 -29.38 -50.86
C GLY A 1 38.74 -29.38 -49.47
N GLN A 2 39.35 -30.10 -48.52
CA GLN A 2 38.86 -30.24 -47.14
C GLN A 2 39.43 -29.16 -46.19
N TYR A 3 40.39 -28.34 -46.64
CA TYR A 3 41.06 -27.30 -45.82
C TYR A 3 40.80 -25.86 -46.30
N THR A 4 39.98 -25.67 -47.34
CA THR A 4 39.78 -24.34 -47.96
C THR A 4 38.34 -23.81 -47.84
N PHE A 5 37.46 -24.54 -47.13
CA PHE A 5 36.06 -24.15 -46.97
C PHE A 5 35.78 -23.79 -45.52
N ASN A 6 36.21 -22.59 -45.12
CA ASN A 6 35.98 -22.02 -43.80
C ASN A 6 34.58 -21.42 -43.72
N LEU A 7 33.58 -22.25 -43.44
CA LEU A 7 32.24 -21.77 -43.13
C LEU A 7 32.21 -21.06 -41.77
N PRO A 8 31.50 -19.93 -41.64
CA PRO A 8 31.21 -19.32 -40.34
C PRO A 8 30.43 -20.28 -39.42
N ASP A 9 30.82 -20.39 -38.15
CA ASP A 9 30.06 -21.17 -37.17
C ASP A 9 28.82 -20.38 -36.69
N LEU A 10 27.66 -20.73 -37.27
CA LEU A 10 26.36 -20.09 -36.99
C LEU A 10 25.51 -20.85 -35.95
N ARG A 11 26.02 -21.92 -35.34
CA ARG A 11 25.23 -22.69 -34.37
C ARG A 11 24.88 -21.81 -33.17
N GLY A 12 23.59 -21.66 -32.88
CA GLY A 12 23.09 -20.80 -31.79
C GLY A 12 23.21 -19.30 -32.07
N ARG A 13 23.47 -18.88 -33.32
CA ARG A 13 23.56 -17.48 -33.74
C ARG A 13 22.48 -17.16 -34.76
N VAL A 14 22.07 -15.89 -34.81
CA VAL A 14 21.20 -15.35 -35.85
C VAL A 14 22.04 -14.46 -36.75
N PRO A 15 22.09 -14.70 -38.08
CA PRO A 15 22.82 -13.84 -38.99
C PRO A 15 22.14 -12.47 -39.08
N VAL A 16 22.95 -11.42 -39.06
CA VAL A 16 22.54 -10.03 -39.30
C VAL A 16 23.42 -9.45 -40.40
N GLY A 17 22.86 -8.53 -41.18
CA GLY A 17 23.61 -7.82 -42.21
C GLY A 17 24.73 -6.99 -41.60
N VAL A 18 25.84 -6.83 -42.34
CA VAL A 18 26.91 -5.90 -41.96
C VAL A 18 26.36 -4.48 -42.01
N ASP A 19 26.59 -3.73 -40.94
CA ASP A 19 26.23 -2.33 -40.80
C ASP A 19 27.52 -1.52 -40.69
N GLU A 20 28.13 -1.21 -41.84
CA GLU A 20 29.44 -0.54 -41.91
C GLU A 20 29.47 0.81 -41.18
N LEU A 21 28.33 1.51 -41.17
CA LEU A 21 28.17 2.80 -40.51
C LEU A 21 27.63 2.69 -39.08
N GLU A 22 27.32 1.48 -38.61
CA GLU A 22 26.78 1.18 -37.28
C GLU A 22 25.53 1.99 -36.91
N VAL A 23 24.69 2.32 -37.90
CA VAL A 23 23.49 3.16 -37.71
C VAL A 23 22.40 2.42 -36.92
N ASN A 24 22.27 1.11 -37.16
CA ASN A 24 21.23 0.26 -36.60
C ASN A 24 21.79 -0.79 -35.64
N ALA A 25 23.02 -1.25 -35.87
CA ALA A 25 23.63 -2.35 -35.13
C ALA A 25 25.09 -2.05 -34.77
N ALA A 26 25.28 -1.44 -33.59
CA ALA A 26 26.60 -1.16 -33.04
C ALA A 26 27.45 -2.44 -32.91
N GLY A 27 28.70 -2.37 -33.36
CA GLY A 27 29.64 -3.49 -33.35
C GLY A 27 29.47 -4.48 -34.51
N MET A 28 28.54 -4.25 -35.44
CA MET A 28 28.28 -5.13 -36.60
C MET A 28 28.88 -4.60 -37.91
N ASN A 29 30.00 -3.87 -37.83
CA ASN A 29 30.66 -3.22 -38.96
C ASN A 29 31.52 -4.12 -39.87
N ARG A 30 31.56 -5.44 -39.62
CA ARG A 30 32.32 -6.39 -40.44
C ARG A 30 31.71 -7.79 -40.43
N SER A 31 31.98 -8.56 -41.48
CA SER A 31 31.58 -9.97 -41.57
C SER A 31 32.15 -10.80 -40.42
N GLY A 32 31.31 -11.63 -39.81
CA GLY A 32 31.68 -12.47 -38.68
C GLY A 32 31.79 -11.73 -37.34
N ALA A 33 31.40 -10.45 -37.28
CA ALA A 33 31.16 -9.78 -36.00
C ALA A 33 30.10 -10.55 -35.19
N ILE A 34 30.25 -10.53 -33.86
CA ILE A 34 29.40 -11.28 -32.94
C ILE A 34 28.89 -10.34 -31.85
N GLY A 35 27.66 -10.53 -31.41
CA GLY A 35 27.05 -9.70 -30.37
C GLY A 35 25.73 -10.28 -29.87
N GLY A 36 25.00 -9.44 -29.12
CA GLY A 36 23.77 -9.84 -28.45
C GLY A 36 24.02 -10.61 -27.15
N ARG A 37 22.96 -10.78 -26.36
CA ARG A 37 22.99 -11.53 -25.11
C ARG A 37 21.67 -12.24 -24.92
N THR A 38 21.69 -13.51 -24.54
CA THR A 38 20.48 -14.32 -24.34
C THR A 38 19.63 -13.82 -23.16
N MET A 39 20.26 -13.18 -22.18
CA MET A 39 19.58 -12.61 -21.01
C MET A 39 20.26 -11.32 -20.57
N HIS A 40 19.48 -10.34 -20.13
CA HIS A 40 19.99 -9.11 -19.53
C HIS A 40 19.32 -8.90 -18.17
N ARG A 41 20.13 -8.75 -17.11
CA ARG A 41 19.63 -8.40 -15.78
C ARG A 41 19.60 -6.88 -15.67
N LEU A 42 18.42 -6.32 -15.45
CA LEU A 42 18.26 -4.88 -15.24
C LEU A 42 18.98 -4.43 -13.97
N THR A 43 19.62 -3.27 -14.08
CA THR A 43 20.17 -2.50 -12.97
C THR A 43 19.16 -1.44 -12.54
N ILE A 44 19.37 -0.83 -11.37
CA ILE A 44 18.49 0.23 -10.85
C ILE A 44 18.43 1.41 -11.85
N ASP A 45 19.56 1.78 -12.45
CA ASP A 45 19.66 2.87 -13.42
C ASP A 45 18.86 2.62 -14.72
N GLN A 46 18.47 1.37 -14.98
CA GLN A 46 17.67 0.97 -16.15
C GLN A 46 16.17 0.89 -15.84
N ILE A 47 15.77 1.21 -14.61
CA ILE A 47 14.36 1.29 -14.21
C ILE A 47 13.98 2.79 -14.18
N PRO A 48 13.07 3.24 -15.05
CA PRO A 48 12.60 4.63 -15.02
C PRO A 48 11.97 5.00 -13.67
N SER A 49 11.98 6.29 -13.35
CA SER A 49 11.23 6.81 -12.20
C SER A 49 9.76 6.39 -12.31
N HIS A 50 9.25 5.76 -11.26
CA HIS A 50 7.86 5.33 -11.17
C HIS A 50 7.26 5.82 -9.85
N ASN A 51 5.95 5.98 -9.81
CA ASN A 51 5.23 6.41 -8.62
C ASN A 51 4.16 5.39 -8.25
N HIS A 52 3.85 5.28 -6.95
CA HIS A 52 2.77 4.46 -6.44
C HIS A 52 1.60 5.36 -6.03
N SER A 53 0.37 5.02 -6.42
CA SER A 53 -0.82 5.79 -6.02
C SER A 53 -1.25 5.43 -4.59
N ALA A 54 -1.96 6.35 -3.93
CA ALA A 54 -2.61 6.08 -2.65
C ALA A 54 -3.62 4.92 -2.80
N GLY A 55 -3.52 3.92 -1.92
CA GLY A 55 -4.25 2.65 -2.01
C GLY A 55 -3.36 1.42 -2.27
N SER A 56 -2.10 1.61 -2.71
CA SER A 56 -1.10 0.53 -2.79
C SER A 56 -0.21 0.42 -1.54
N LEU A 57 -0.35 1.34 -0.57
CA LEU A 57 0.25 1.22 0.75
C LEU A 57 -0.62 0.29 1.59
N SER A 58 -0.25 -0.99 1.64
CA SER A 58 -0.73 -1.87 2.70
C SER A 58 -0.31 -1.24 4.04
N THR A 59 -1.29 -0.86 4.86
CA THR A 59 -1.00 -0.38 6.21
C THR A 59 -0.55 -1.56 7.05
N SER A 60 0.61 -1.45 7.71
CA SER A 60 1.20 -2.49 8.58
C SER A 60 0.26 -2.98 9.69
N SER A 61 -0.82 -2.25 9.97
CA SER A 61 -1.95 -2.67 10.80
C SER A 61 -3.26 -2.50 10.04
N ASN A 62 -4.11 -3.52 10.07
CA ASN A 62 -5.43 -3.53 9.43
C ASN A 62 -6.25 -2.27 9.77
N GLY A 63 -6.55 -1.46 8.76
CA GLY A 63 -7.81 -0.69 8.67
C GLY A 63 -8.23 0.09 9.92
N THR A 64 -7.30 0.78 10.59
CA THR A 64 -7.69 1.64 11.71
C THR A 64 -8.55 2.78 11.21
N HIS A 65 -9.84 2.68 11.49
CA HIS A 65 -10.77 3.79 11.42
C HIS A 65 -11.66 3.75 12.66
N SER A 66 -12.18 4.90 13.06
CA SER A 66 -13.00 5.04 14.27
C SER A 66 -14.46 4.97 13.88
N HIS A 67 -15.24 4.16 14.60
CA HIS A 67 -16.69 4.33 14.65
C HIS A 67 -17.02 5.28 15.79
N ILE A 68 -17.66 6.40 15.49
CA ILE A 68 -18.38 7.16 16.50
C ILE A 68 -19.79 6.60 16.59
N VAL A 69 -20.16 6.02 17.73
CA VAL A 69 -21.57 5.83 18.04
C VAL A 69 -22.01 7.11 18.71
N ARG A 70 -22.71 7.96 17.96
CA ARG A 70 -23.53 9.03 18.53
C ARG A 70 -24.95 8.51 18.58
N ASP A 71 -25.40 8.09 19.75
CA ASP A 71 -26.82 8.16 20.05
C ASP A 71 -27.02 9.45 20.88
N ASP A 72 -27.77 10.38 20.32
CA ASP A 72 -28.03 11.68 20.96
C ASP A 72 -29.18 11.55 21.98
N GLY A 73 -29.29 10.43 22.72
CA GLY A 73 -30.48 10.19 23.52
C GLY A 73 -30.48 9.08 24.57
N HIS A 74 -29.45 8.27 24.71
CA HIS A 74 -29.38 7.20 25.71
C HIS A 74 -28.07 7.25 26.51
N ASN A 75 -28.21 7.08 27.83
CA ASN A 75 -27.11 7.13 28.78
C ASN A 75 -26.34 5.80 28.76
N HIS A 76 -25.03 5.87 28.56
CA HIS A 76 -24.10 4.76 28.74
C HIS A 76 -23.84 4.50 30.23
N GLY A 77 -24.70 3.66 30.83
CA GLY A 77 -24.36 2.77 31.93
C GLY A 77 -24.14 3.35 33.32
N GLY A 78 -24.11 4.68 33.49
CA GLY A 78 -24.15 5.29 34.82
C GLY A 78 -25.60 5.53 35.21
N ARG A 79 -26.14 4.76 36.17
CA ARG A 79 -27.47 5.03 36.75
C ARG A 79 -27.54 6.48 37.23
N THR A 80 -28.10 7.38 36.43
CA THR A 80 -28.58 8.66 36.94
C THR A 80 -29.83 8.32 37.73
N GLY A 81 -29.63 7.98 39.00
CA GLY A 81 -30.71 7.94 39.97
C GLY A 81 -31.26 9.35 40.10
N SER A 82 -32.14 9.75 39.20
CA SER A 82 -33.26 10.59 39.61
C SER A 82 -34.14 9.64 40.40
N GLU A 83 -33.97 9.66 41.72
CA GLU A 83 -34.95 9.09 42.64
C GLU A 83 -36.34 9.42 42.08
N PRO A 84 -37.25 8.44 41.95
CA PRO A 84 -38.64 8.81 41.77
C PRO A 84 -38.94 9.66 42.98
N LYS A 85 -39.27 10.95 42.78
CA LYS A 85 -39.85 11.77 43.85
C LYS A 85 -40.98 10.92 44.40
N LEU A 86 -40.73 10.30 45.56
CA LEU A 86 -41.72 9.53 46.28
C LEU A 86 -42.89 10.48 46.40
N GLY A 87 -44.01 10.07 45.80
CA GLY A 87 -45.16 10.94 45.61
C GLY A 87 -45.40 11.72 46.88
N THR A 88 -45.65 13.02 46.74
CA THR A 88 -46.28 13.78 47.80
C THR A 88 -47.66 13.18 48.00
N GLY A 89 -47.69 12.10 48.78
CA GLY A 89 -48.89 11.57 49.37
C GLY A 89 -49.56 12.73 50.09
N ARG A 90 -50.88 12.68 50.05
CA ARG A 90 -51.91 13.62 50.50
C ARG A 90 -51.80 14.15 51.95
N TRP A 91 -50.66 14.01 52.61
CA TRP A 91 -50.40 14.46 53.98
C TRP A 91 -49.00 15.06 54.08
N GLY A 92 -48.88 16.35 53.73
CA GLY A 92 -47.64 17.10 53.78
C GLY A 92 -47.12 17.28 55.20
N MET A 93 -46.13 16.46 55.58
CA MET A 93 -45.36 16.64 56.80
C MET A 93 -43.95 17.09 56.45
N THR A 94 -43.75 18.41 56.46
CA THR A 94 -42.43 19.05 56.40
C THR A 94 -41.71 18.82 57.73
N PRO A 95 -40.45 18.33 57.75
CA PRO A 95 -39.71 18.17 59.01
C PRO A 95 -39.43 19.55 59.61
N LYS A 96 -40.08 19.90 60.73
CA LYS A 96 -39.70 21.07 61.51
C LYS A 96 -38.43 20.76 62.30
N GLY A 97 -37.41 21.56 62.03
CA GLY A 97 -36.12 21.52 62.71
C GLY A 97 -36.22 21.84 64.21
N TYR A 98 -35.34 21.16 64.94
CA TYR A 98 -34.66 21.50 66.18
C TYR A 98 -35.38 22.45 67.15
N GLY A 99 -35.98 21.87 68.20
CA GLY A 99 -36.41 22.57 69.40
C GLY A 99 -35.24 22.96 70.30
N SER A 100 -35.34 24.16 70.84
CA SER A 100 -34.53 24.72 71.93
C SER A 100 -35.10 24.32 73.30
N GLU A 101 -34.20 24.27 74.30
CA GLU A 101 -34.39 24.52 75.74
C GLU A 101 -34.19 23.34 76.74
N CYS A 102 -33.35 23.67 77.74
CA CYS A 102 -32.91 23.00 78.98
C CYS A 102 -31.84 21.91 78.88
#